data_AF-A0A1V5L807-F1
#
_entry.id   AF-A0A1V5L807-F1
#
_cell.length_a   1.000
_cell.length_b   1.000
_cell.length_c   1.000
_cell.angle_alpha   90.00
_cell.angle_beta   90.00
_cell.angle_gamma   90.00
#
_symmetry.space_group_name_H-M   'P 1'
#
loop_
_entity.id
_entity.type
_entity.pdbx_description
1 polymer ?
#
loop_
_entity_poly.entity_id
_entity_poly.type
_entity_poly.pdbx_seq_one_letter_code
_entity_poly.pdbx_strand_id
1 'polypeptide(L)'
;MTSRMSAPTPLEEVERAEQQRLIRAALDSLPEEQRTAVILHRFHGLKYQEIADATGSSLAAVEARIHRAKGRLAVLLADYMKE
;
A
#
# COMPACT_ATOMS: atom_id res chain seq x y z
N MET A 1 -29.60 -14.76 12.99
CA MET A 1 -28.42 -14.87 13.88
C MET A 1 -27.46 -13.76 13.52
N THR A 2 -27.63 -12.58 14.14
CA THR A 2 -26.76 -11.42 13.91
C THR A 2 -25.50 -11.62 14.74
N SER A 3 -24.38 -11.94 14.09
CA SER A 3 -23.07 -12.01 14.73
C SER A 3 -22.76 -10.63 15.31
N ARG A 4 -22.68 -10.54 16.64
CA ARG A 4 -22.29 -9.33 17.36
C ARG A 4 -20.80 -9.14 17.09
N MET A 5 -20.45 -8.20 16.22
CA MET A 5 -19.07 -7.72 16.15
C MET A 5 -18.72 -7.10 17.50
N SER A 6 -17.92 -7.80 18.31
CA SER A 6 -17.36 -7.22 19.55
C SER A 6 -16.40 -6.09 19.19
N ALA A 7 -16.42 -5.03 20.02
CA ALA A 7 -15.47 -3.92 19.87
C ALA A 7 -14.03 -4.42 20.10
N PRO A 8 -13.03 -3.88 19.36
CA PRO A 8 -11.64 -4.22 19.58
C PRO A 8 -11.21 -3.84 20.99
N THR A 9 -10.33 -4.66 21.55
CA THR A 9 -9.67 -4.39 22.83
C THR A 9 -8.66 -3.24 22.69
N PRO A 10 -8.29 -2.56 23.78
CA PRO A 10 -7.27 -1.52 23.74
C PRO A 10 -5.93 -1.99 23.16
N LEU A 11 -5.57 -3.27 23.37
CA LEU A 11 -4.35 -3.85 22.79
C LEU A 11 -4.47 -3.95 21.25
N GLU A 12 -5.58 -4.48 20.75
CA GLU A 12 -5.84 -4.60 19.31
C GLU A 12 -5.89 -3.23 18.62
N GLU A 13 -6.38 -2.18 19.30
CA GLU A 13 -6.35 -0.81 18.79
C GLU A 13 -4.92 -0.27 18.65
N VAL A 14 -4.06 -0.52 19.65
CA VAL A 14 -2.65 -0.13 19.63
C VAL A 14 -1.88 -0.87 18.53
N GLU A 15 -2.06 -2.19 18.42
CA GLU A 15 -1.44 -3.01 17.38
C GLU A 15 -1.84 -2.54 15.98
N ARG A 16 -3.13 -2.22 15.79
CA ARG A 16 -3.63 -1.69 14.52
C ARG A 16 -3.06 -0.32 14.21
N ALA A 17 -2.93 0.57 15.19
CA ALA A 17 -2.34 1.88 15.02
C ALA A 17 -0.86 1.76 14.61
N GLU A 18 -0.12 0.85 15.24
CA GLU A 18 1.28 0.60 14.90
C GLU A 18 1.43 0.02 13.50
N GLN A 19 0.58 -0.94 13.13
CA GLN A 19 0.53 -1.48 11.77
C GLN A 19 0.32 -0.37 10.72
N GLN A 20 -0.65 0.51 10.96
CA GLN A 20 -0.94 1.63 10.06
C GLN A 20 0.24 2.61 9.97
N ARG A 21 0.92 2.86 11.09
CA ARG A 21 2.12 3.71 11.14
C ARG A 21 3.24 3.13 10.27
N LEU A 22 3.51 1.83 10.39
CA LEU A 22 4.54 1.14 9.61
C LEU A 22 4.22 1.13 8.12
N ILE A 23 2.97 0.82 7.74
CA ILE A 23 2.54 0.87 6.34
C ILE A 23 2.71 2.27 5.76
N ARG A 24 2.32 3.32 6.51
CA ARG A 24 2.48 4.70 6.07
C ARG A 24 3.94 5.07 5.88
N ALA A 25 4.79 4.76 6.85
CA ALA A 25 6.24 4.99 6.76
C ALA A 25 6.87 4.26 5.55
N ALA A 26 6.46 3.02 5.29
CA ALA A 26 6.93 2.26 4.14
C ALA A 26 6.50 2.90 2.82
N LEU A 27 5.24 3.34 2.71
CA LEU A 27 4.74 4.06 1.53
C LEU A 27 5.48 5.38 1.33
N ASP A 28 5.75 6.13 2.40
CA ASP A 28 6.45 7.42 2.33
C ASP A 28 7.94 7.31 1.98
N SER A 29 8.55 6.15 2.20
CA SER A 29 9.92 5.87 1.77
C SER A 29 10.06 5.56 0.27
N LEU A 30 8.95 5.32 -0.43
CA LEU A 30 8.97 5.06 -1.86
C LEU A 30 9.26 6.36 -2.64
N PRO A 31 10.00 6.28 -3.76
CA PRO A 31 10.04 7.40 -4.70
C PRO A 31 8.63 7.80 -5.13
N GLU A 32 8.41 9.09 -5.30
CA GLU A 32 7.09 9.68 -5.54
C GLU A 32 6.31 8.96 -6.65
N GLU A 33 6.94 8.73 -7.80
CA GLU A 33 6.27 8.05 -8.92
C GLU A 33 5.81 6.62 -8.59
N GLN A 34 6.53 5.91 -7.73
CA GLN A 34 6.18 4.57 -7.29
C GLN A 34 5.04 4.60 -6.29
N ARG A 35 5.11 5.53 -5.32
CA ARG A 35 4.04 5.77 -4.36
C ARG A 35 2.74 6.14 -5.08
N THR A 36 2.79 7.08 -6.02
CA THR A 36 1.64 7.53 -6.81
C THR A 36 1.02 6.38 -7.59
N ALA A 37 1.82 5.57 -8.30
CA ALA A 37 1.32 4.42 -9.04
C ALA A 37 0.63 3.38 -8.13
N VAL A 38 1.18 3.12 -6.94
CA VAL A 38 0.55 2.22 -5.95
C VAL A 38 -0.74 2.80 -5.40
N ILE A 39 -0.76 4.10 -5.07
CA ILE A 39 -1.93 4.77 -4.51
C ILE A 39 -3.10 4.72 -5.50
N LEU A 40 -2.85 5.13 -6.74
CA LEU A 40 -3.85 5.13 -7.80
C LEU A 40 -4.38 3.72 -8.08
N HIS A 41 -3.51 2.71 -8.11
CA HIS A 41 -3.94 1.35 -8.35
C HIS A 41 -4.73 0.75 -7.18
N ARG A 42 -4.22 0.85 -5.94
CA ARG A 42 -4.78 0.12 -4.80
C ARG A 42 -5.91 0.84 -4.09
N PHE A 43 -5.90 2.17 -4.07
CA PHE A 43 -6.88 2.96 -3.33
C PHE A 43 -7.92 3.61 -4.26
N HIS A 44 -7.52 3.97 -5.49
CA HIS A 44 -8.46 4.51 -6.48
C HIS A 44 -8.96 3.44 -7.48
N GLY A 45 -8.41 2.22 -7.45
CA GLY A 45 -8.87 1.12 -8.30
C GLY A 45 -8.54 1.28 -9.78
N LEU A 46 -7.66 2.22 -10.13
CA LEU A 46 -7.29 2.47 -11.54
C LEU A 46 -6.52 1.28 -12.12
N LYS A 47 -6.82 0.96 -13.37
CA LYS A 47 -6.04 0.04 -14.20
C LYS A 47 -4.74 0.70 -14.61
N TYR A 48 -3.73 -0.11 -14.96
CA TYR A 48 -2.40 0.42 -15.30
C TYR A 48 -2.43 1.38 -16.50
N GLN A 49 -3.31 1.13 -17.48
CA GLN A 49 -3.50 2.03 -18.61
C GLN A 49 -4.07 3.39 -18.16
N GLU A 50 -5.07 3.40 -17.27
CA GLU A 50 -5.66 4.64 -16.75
C GLU A 50 -4.65 5.44 -15.91
N ILE A 51 -3.74 4.76 -15.22
CA ILE A 51 -2.62 5.40 -14.50
C ILE A 51 -1.61 5.99 -15.48
N ALA A 52 -1.28 5.27 -16.56
CA ALA A 52 -0.38 5.76 -17.60
C ALA A 52 -0.93 7.05 -18.21
N ASP A 53 -2.20 7.07 -18.56
CA ASP A 53 -2.90 8.23 -19.12
C ASP A 53 -2.95 9.39 -18.10
N ALA A 54 -3.31 9.11 -16.83
CA ALA A 54 -3.40 10.12 -15.78
C ALA A 54 -2.04 10.75 -15.39
N THR A 55 -0.94 10.01 -15.58
CA THR A 55 0.42 10.44 -15.20
C THR A 55 1.28 10.85 -16.39
N GLY A 56 0.74 10.85 -17.61
CA GLY A 56 1.48 11.16 -18.84
C GLY A 56 2.68 10.24 -19.07
N SER A 57 2.60 8.99 -18.61
CA SER A 57 3.68 7.99 -18.66
C SER A 57 3.30 6.80 -19.53
N SER A 58 4.26 5.97 -19.94
CA SER A 58 3.94 4.74 -20.67
C SER A 58 3.40 3.64 -19.76
N LEU A 59 2.60 2.72 -20.31
CA LEU A 59 2.12 1.53 -19.60
C LEU A 59 3.28 0.73 -18.98
N ALA A 60 4.36 0.51 -19.75
CA ALA A 60 5.56 -0.18 -19.29
C ALA A 60 6.24 0.55 -18.10
N ALA A 61 6.23 1.89 -18.08
CA ALA A 61 6.77 2.65 -16.96
C ALA A 61 5.91 2.46 -15.69
N VAL A 62 4.59 2.44 -15.82
CA VAL A 62 3.67 2.17 -14.70
C VAL A 62 3.87 0.77 -14.13
N GLU A 63 3.95 -0.25 -15.00
CA GLU A 63 4.24 -1.63 -14.59
C GLU A 63 5.56 -1.72 -13.81
N ALA A 64 6.62 -1.10 -14.33
CA ALA A 64 7.92 -1.10 -13.69
C ALA A 64 7.90 -0.35 -12.34
N ARG A 65 7.17 0.77 -12.24
CA ARG A 65 6.98 1.52 -10.98
C ARG A 65 6.27 0.66 -9.95
N ILE A 66 5.16 0.01 -10.31
CA ILE A 66 4.38 -0.84 -9.39
C ILE A 66 5.19 -2.07 -8.96
N HIS A 67 5.90 -2.71 -9.89
CA HIS A 67 6.75 -3.86 -9.57
C HIS A 67 7.84 -3.49 -8.57
N ARG A 68 8.58 -2.40 -8.82
CA ARG A 68 9.62 -1.90 -7.89
C ARG A 68 9.05 -1.47 -6.55
N ALA A 69 7.88 -0.83 -6.54
CA ALA A 69 7.20 -0.45 -5.31
C ALA A 69 6.88 -1.68 -4.46
N LYS A 70 6.28 -2.71 -5.05
CA LYS A 70 5.96 -3.97 -4.36
C LYS A 70 7.21 -4.64 -3.78
N GLY A 71 8.30 -4.70 -4.55
CA GLY A 71 9.56 -5.26 -4.07
C GLY A 71 10.13 -4.50 -2.86
N ARG A 72 10.07 -3.17 -2.88
CA ARG A 72 10.53 -2.33 -1.75
C ARG A 72 9.64 -2.48 -0.53
N LEU A 73 8.32 -2.42 -0.70
CA LEU A 73 7.36 -2.61 0.38
C LEU A 73 7.50 -4.01 1.00
N ALA A 74 7.74 -5.04 0.20
CA ALA A 74 7.97 -6.39 0.71
C ALA A 74 9.21 -6.47 1.61
N VAL A 75 10.30 -5.78 1.27
CA VAL A 75 11.50 -5.72 2.12
C VAL A 75 11.23 -4.93 3.40
N LEU A 76 10.60 -3.75 3.29
CA LEU A 76 10.35 -2.86 4.43
C LEU A 76 9.35 -3.42 5.43
N LEU A 77 8.43 -4.27 4.97
CA LEU A 77 7.39 -4.88 5.80
C LEU A 77 7.68 -6.35 6.11
N ALA A 78 8.83 -6.89 5.68
CA ALA A 78 9.19 -8.31 5.86
C ALA A 78 9.21 -8.71 7.34
N ASP A 79 9.71 -7.83 8.21
CA ASP A 79 9.83 -8.10 9.63
C ASP A 79 8.46 -8.09 10.32
N TYR A 80 7.53 -7.27 9.84
CA TYR A 80 6.15 -7.22 10.36
C TYR A 80 5.28 -8.41 9.90
N MET A 81 5.63 -9.06 8.78
CA MET A 81 4.91 -10.24 8.28
C MET A 81 5.38 -11.57 8.88
N LYS A 82 6.43 -11.55 9.71
CA LYS A 82 7.05 -12.74 10.32
C LYS A 82 6.57 -13.02 11.76
N GLU A 83 5.78 -12.12 12.33
CA GLU A 83 5.13 -12.27 13.64
C GLU A 83 3.64 -12.59 13.45
#